data_AF-A0A523YFN3-F1
#
_entry.id   AF-A0A523YFN3-F1
#
_cell.length_a   1.000
_cell.length_b   1.000
_cell.length_c   1.000
_cell.angle_alpha   90.00
_cell.angle_beta   90.00
_cell.angle_gamma   90.00
#
_symmetry.space_group_name_H-M   'P 1'
#
loop_
_entity.id
_entity.type
_entity.pdbx_description
1 polymer ?
#
loop_
_entity_poly.entity_id
_entity_poly.type
_entity_poly.pdbx_seq_one_letter_code
_entity_poly.pdbx_strand_id
1 'polypeptide(L)' 'MEQTTYRLGCDIGGTFTDFVLVNNKTGEFYTNKCLTTPSDPSDAVEQGIRELNETKPGFMDTVEE' A
#
# COMPACT_ATOMS: atom_id res chain seq x y z
N MET A 1 -3.75 -3.44 24.72
CA MET A 1 -2.91 -4.06 23.67
C MET A 1 -2.48 -2.96 22.74
N GLU A 2 -1.19 -2.82 22.45
CA GLU A 2 -0.74 -1.91 21.39
C GLU A 2 -1.39 -2.32 20.06
N GLN A 3 -2.07 -1.39 19.41
CA GLN A 3 -2.50 -1.54 18.02
C GLN A 3 -1.24 -1.59 17.14
N THR A 4 -1.15 -2.56 16.24
CA THR A 4 -0.07 -2.59 15.24
C THR A 4 -0.38 -1.57 14.17
N THR A 5 0.50 -0.59 13.99
CA THR A 5 0.34 0.46 12.97
C THR A 5 1.19 0.16 11.74
N TYR A 6 0.72 0.65 10.60
CA TYR A 6 1.36 0.45 9.31
C TYR A 6 1.72 1.79 8.67
N ARG A 7 2.84 1.81 7.94
CA ARG A 7 3.17 2.90 7.01
C ARG A 7 3.04 2.39 5.58
N LEU A 8 2.37 3.16 4.74
CA LEU A 8 2.24 2.85 3.32
C LEU A 8 3.03 3.87 2.49
N GLY A 9 4.03 3.40 1.76
CA GLY A 9 4.69 4.14 0.70
C GLY A 9 4.11 3.77 -0.66
N CYS A 10 3.95 4.77 -1.52
CA CYS A 10 3.50 4.61 -2.91
C CYS A 10 4.41 5.44 -3.83
N ASP A 11 4.89 4.85 -4.91
CA ASP A 11 5.65 5.52 -5.97
C ASP A 11 4.94 5.34 -7.32
N ILE A 12 4.50 6.46 -7.89
CA ILE A 12 3.75 6.46 -9.15
C ILE A 12 4.73 6.69 -10.29
N GLY A 13 5.06 5.61 -11.01
CA GLY A 13 5.85 5.66 -12.23
C GLY A 13 4.99 5.82 -13.49
N GLY A 14 5.64 5.88 -14.66
CA GLY A 14 4.93 5.98 -15.95
C GLY A 14 4.25 4.67 -16.40
N THR A 15 4.85 3.52 -16.09
CA THR A 15 4.33 2.20 -16.46
C THR A 15 3.73 1.47 -15.27
N PHE A 16 4.37 1.57 -14.11
CA PHE A 16 3.98 0.85 -12.90
C PHE A 16 3.85 1.82 -11.74
N THR A 17 2.94 1.48 -10.84
CA THR A 17 2.82 2.08 -9.51
C THR A 17 3.27 1.03 -8.49
N ASP A 18 4.26 1.38 -7.68
CA ASP A 18 4.92 0.52 -6.70
C ASP A 18 4.44 0.87 -5.28
N PHE A 19 4.22 -0.14 -4.43
CA PHE A 19 3.78 0.04 -3.06
C PHE A 19 4.67 -0.71 -2.08
N VAL A 20 4.88 -0.12 -0.90
CA VAL A 20 5.55 -0.74 0.23
C VAL A 20 4.73 -0.49 1.49
N LEU A 21 4.26 -1.55 2.13
CA LEU A 21 3.54 -1.51 3.39
C LEU A 21 4.45 -2.03 4.51
N VAL A 22 4.74 -1.22 5.53
CA VAL A 22 5.66 -1.57 6.62
C VAL A 22 4.90 -1.68 7.94
N ASN A 23 5.05 -2.81 8.63
CA ASN A 23 4.60 -3.00 10.01
C ASN A 23 5.55 -2.27 10.96
N ASN A 24 5.08 -1.24 11.66
CA ASN A 24 5.93 -0.43 12.54
C ASN A 24 6.44 -1.18 13.78
N LYS A 25 5.77 -2.27 14.16
CA LYS A 25 6.13 -3.05 15.34
C LYS A 25 7.14 -4.15 15.02
N THR A 26 6.96 -4.86 13.92
CA THR A 26 7.81 -6.03 13.58
C THR A 26 8.89 -5.70 12.55
N GLY A 27 8.72 -4.62 11.79
CA GLY A 27 9.56 -4.30 10.63
C GLY A 27 9.27 -5.17 9.40
N GLU A 28 8.30 -6.09 9.45
CA GLU A 28 7.85 -6.81 8.26
C GLU A 28 7.34 -5.83 7.22
N PHE A 29 7.65 -6.11 5.95
CA PHE A 29 7.14 -5.33 4.84
C PHE A 29 6.48 -6.21 3.79
N TYR A 30 5.48 -5.64 3.14
CA TYR A 30 4.75 -6.22 2.01
C TYR A 30 4.90 -5.29 0.84
N THR A 31 5.02 -5.85 -0.36
CA THR A 31 5.16 -5.06 -1.59
C THR A 31 4.04 -5.39 -2.54
N ASN A 32 3.58 -4.41 -3.29
CA ASN A 32 2.68 -4.62 -4.41
C ASN A 32 3.11 -3.77 -5.61
N LYS A 33 2.70 -4.19 -6.80
CA LYS A 33 2.96 -3.51 -8.07
C LYS A 33 1.79 -3.69 -9.01
N CYS A 34 1.23 -2.60 -9.49
CA CYS A 34 0.21 -2.61 -10.53
C CYS A 34 0.64 -1.70 -11.71
N LEU A 35 -0.07 -1.82 -12.84
CA LEU A 35 0.11 -0.88 -13.95
C LEU A 35 -0.38 0.50 -13.54
N THR A 36 0.38 1.54 -13.87
CA THR A 36 -0.10 2.92 -13.72
C THR A 36 -1.27 3.15 -14.69
N THR A 37 -2.28 3.87 -14.24
CA THR A 37 -3.35 4.43 -15.07
C THR A 37 -2.96 5.87 -15.42
N PRO A 38 -2.33 6.17 -16.57
CA PRO A 38 -1.71 7.48 -16.79
C PRO A 38 -2.73 8.61 -16.93
N SER A 39 -3.96 8.29 -17.33
CA SER A 39 -5.07 9.25 -17.39
C SER A 39 -5.56 9.68 -16.02
N ASP A 40 -5.43 8.82 -15.02
CA ASP A 40 -5.76 9.08 -13.62
C ASP A 40 -4.97 8.15 -12.69
N PRO A 41 -3.82 8.59 -12.17
CA PRO A 41 -2.99 7.76 -11.29
C PRO A 41 -3.69 7.31 -10.00
N SER A 42 -4.75 8.01 -9.58
CA SER A 42 -5.53 7.68 -8.39
C SER A 42 -6.18 6.30 -8.53
N ASP A 43 -6.60 5.92 -9.74
CA ASP A 43 -7.17 4.59 -10.01
C ASP A 43 -6.16 3.46 -9.72
N ALA A 44 -4.90 3.67 -10.11
CA ALA A 44 -3.83 2.71 -9.84
C ALA A 44 -3.49 2.64 -8.34
N VAL A 45 -3.52 3.80 -7.65
CA VAL A 45 -3.36 3.87 -6.19
C VAL A 45 -4.47 3.09 -5.48
N GLU A 46 -5.73 3.32 -5.82
CA GLU A 46 -6.86 2.61 -5.22
C GLU A 46 -6.81 1.11 -5.50
N GLN A 47 -6.46 0.71 -6.73
CA GLN A 47 -6.26 -0.69 -7.09
C GLN A 47 -5.16 -1.33 -6.22
N GLY A 48 -3.99 -0.69 -6.14
CA GLY A 48 -2.87 -1.24 -5.39
C GLY A 48 -3.13 -1.34 -3.88
N ILE A 49 -3.90 -0.41 -3.31
CA ILE A 49 -4.37 -0.47 -1.92
C ILE A 49 -5.34 -1.63 -1.71
N ARG A 50 -6.29 -1.86 -2.64
CA ARG A 50 -7.23 -2.99 -2.57
C ARG A 50 -6.49 -4.34 -2.61
N GLU A 51 -5.55 -4.50 -3.54
CA GLU A 51 -4.70 -5.69 -3.66
C GLU A 51 -3.84 -5.92 -2.40
N LEU A 52 -3.29 -4.85 -1.81
CA LEU A 52 -2.59 -4.94 -0.53
C LEU A 52 -3.50 -5.37 0.62
N ASN A 53 -4.77 -4.93 0.63
CA ASN A 53 -5.71 -5.31 1.68
C ASN A 53 -6.15 -6.77 1.58
N GLU A 54 -6.11 -7.36 0.38
CA GLU A 54 -6.26 -8.81 0.21
C GLU A 54 -5.06 -9.58 0.81
N THR A 55 -3.85 -9.06 0.62
CA THR A 55 -2.62 -9.65 1.16
C THR A 55 -2.52 -9.48 2.68
N LYS A 56 -2.85 -8.29 3.19
CA LYS A 56 -2.85 -7.98 4.61
C LYS A 56 -4.17 -7.34 5.03
N PRO A 57 -5.20 -8.15 5.33
CA PRO A 57 -6.49 -7.63 5.76
C PRO A 57 -6.40 -6.72 6.99
N GLY A 58 -7.14 -5.61 6.95
CA GLY A 58 -7.32 -4.68 8.07
C GLY A 58 -6.15 -3.73 8.31
N PHE A 59 -5.17 -3.64 7.39
CA PHE A 59 -4.07 -2.70 7.55
C PHE A 59 -4.54 -1.24 7.45
N MET A 60 -5.55 -0.97 6.62
CA MET A 60 -6.08 0.38 6.40
C MET A 60 -6.63 1.03 7.68
N ASP A 61 -7.12 0.24 8.64
CA ASP A 61 -7.67 0.74 9.90
C ASP A 61 -6.57 1.31 10.82
N THR A 62 -5.29 1.04 10.52
CA THR A 62 -4.15 1.41 11.35
C THR A 62 -2.99 2.02 10.57
N VAL A 63 -3.27 2.57 9.37
CA VAL A 63 -2.27 3.33 8.61
C VAL A 63 -2.00 4.66 9.30
N GLU A 64 -0.72 4.96 9.50
CA GLU A 64 -0.20 6.26 9.92
C GLU A 64 0.29 7.05 8.70
N GLU A 65 0.13 8.39 8.75
CA GLU A 65 0.70 9.34 7.78
C GLU A 65 2.22 9.51 7.94
#